data_AF-M0IG94-F1
#
_entry.id   AF-M0IG94-F1
#
_cell.length_a   1.000
_cell.length_b   1.000
_cell.length_c   1.000
_cell.angle_alpha   90.00
_cell.angle_beta   90.00
_cell.angle_gamma   90.00
#
_symmetry.space_group_name_H-M   'P 1'
#
loop_
_entity.id
_entity.type
_entity.pdbx_description
1 polymer ?
#
loop_
_entity_poly.entity_id
_entity_poly.type
_entity_poly.pdbx_seq_one_letter_code
_entity_poly.pdbx_strand_id
1 'polypeptide(L)'
;MSVLPPRVRWFLATKGTSAAIVLVVVGLVLLGPVGVAYATPPQTQTVVEASNAQTFETALGTSAVVTGNTTLFADGATLTESPVYLLEATPVVSLAATTTVPSDRPVTVDQRISLVVRAVDGERVFWEETDVLADESAEVTDGTYTTETAFDVAAFRTNRLAEVRSEIGSSGRVEVFVRTESAIDSGRYTDELTVMTPLVVTGDSYEFGDTRNASTTHSTPVERTVTVPREASFSGQLAGGSLLLVAGVAVAFVARRNDFSDLESEMGTHRYGEWISTGTLGTLPADRILVSSLGDLVDVAIDSRKRVVYDPESSVYAVLDAGSVYTYEPPVAESAVPTDGGKTVSVGEATQSDENEPDDAETNSADEAR
;
A
#
# COMPACT_ATOMS: atom_id res chain seq x y z
N MET A 1 7.78 -32.17 37.13
CA MET A 1 7.20 -33.27 36.34
C MET A 1 5.83 -32.80 35.87
N SER A 2 5.64 -32.57 34.57
CA SER A 2 4.42 -31.93 34.02
C SER A 2 3.29 -32.95 33.85
N VAL A 3 2.17 -32.75 34.54
CA VAL A 3 1.03 -33.68 34.55
C VAL A 3 0.18 -33.48 33.30
N LEU A 4 0.56 -34.13 32.19
CA LEU A 4 -0.28 -34.24 31.01
C LEU A 4 -1.53 -35.09 31.32
N PRO A 5 -2.76 -34.65 30.95
CA PRO A 5 -3.97 -35.42 31.23
C PRO A 5 -3.92 -36.84 30.64
N PRO A 6 -4.53 -37.86 31.29
CA PRO A 6 -4.46 -39.25 30.83
C PRO A 6 -4.90 -39.44 29.36
N ARG A 7 -5.93 -38.71 28.92
CA ARG A 7 -6.40 -38.70 27.52
C ARG A 7 -5.34 -38.19 26.53
N VAL A 8 -4.53 -37.22 26.94
CA VAL A 8 -3.44 -36.67 26.12
C VAL A 8 -2.26 -37.64 26.09
N ARG A 9 -1.93 -38.30 27.20
CA ARG A 9 -0.92 -39.37 27.24
C ARG A 9 -1.30 -40.54 26.32
N TRP A 10 -2.54 -41.03 26.39
CA TRP A 10 -3.02 -42.12 25.53
C TRP A 10 -3.04 -41.75 24.04
N PHE A 11 -3.40 -40.51 23.69
CA PHE A 11 -3.34 -40.04 22.31
C PHE A 11 -1.90 -39.89 21.80
N LEU A 12 -0.96 -39.41 22.64
CA LEU A 12 0.46 -39.37 22.31
C LEU A 12 1.06 -40.77 22.13
N ALA A 13 0.66 -41.75 22.96
CA ALA A 13 1.08 -43.14 22.84
C ALA A 13 0.59 -43.80 21.53
N THR A 14 -0.71 -43.69 21.24
CA THR A 14 -1.35 -44.43 20.13
C THR A 14 -1.30 -43.71 18.78
N LYS A 15 -1.11 -42.38 18.75
CA LYS A 15 -1.15 -41.55 17.53
C LYS A 15 -0.03 -40.51 17.45
N GLY A 16 0.87 -40.39 18.43
CA GLY A 16 1.87 -39.33 18.51
C GLY A 16 2.72 -39.16 17.25
N THR A 17 3.25 -40.25 16.70
CA THR A 17 4.04 -40.23 15.46
C THR A 17 3.23 -39.73 14.26
N SER A 18 1.99 -40.20 14.09
CA SER A 18 1.10 -39.74 13.02
C SER A 18 0.70 -38.27 13.20
N ALA A 19 0.43 -37.85 14.43
CA ALA A 19 0.10 -36.46 14.76
C ALA A 19 1.29 -35.52 14.49
N ALA A 20 2.52 -35.92 14.87
CA ALA A 20 3.73 -35.17 14.57
C ALA A 20 3.96 -35.03 13.05
N ILE A 21 3.80 -36.11 12.28
CA ILE A 21 3.93 -36.07 10.81
C ILE A 21 2.89 -35.12 10.20
N VAL A 22 1.62 -35.20 10.63
CA VAL A 22 0.57 -34.29 10.15
C VAL A 22 0.86 -32.83 10.51
N LEU A 23 1.31 -32.54 11.74
CA LEU A 23 1.68 -31.18 12.15
C LEU A 23 2.85 -30.63 11.31
N VAL A 24 3.89 -31.43 11.06
CA VAL A 24 5.03 -31.05 10.21
C VAL A 24 4.59 -30.83 8.76
N VAL A 25 3.79 -31.73 8.18
CA VAL A 25 3.31 -31.60 6.79
C VAL A 25 2.43 -30.37 6.62
N VAL A 26 1.48 -30.12 7.54
CA VAL A 26 0.63 -28.91 7.47
C VAL A 26 1.47 -27.64 7.68
N GLY A 27 2.46 -27.66 8.58
CA GLY A 27 3.42 -26.55 8.74
C GLY A 27 4.19 -26.25 7.45
N LEU A 28 4.72 -27.26 6.77
CA LEU A 28 5.41 -27.11 5.48
C LEU A 28 4.47 -26.61 4.37
N VAL A 29 3.23 -27.13 4.29
CA VAL A 29 2.23 -26.68 3.29
C VAL A 29 1.84 -25.21 3.50
N LEU A 30 1.75 -24.73 4.74
CA LEU A 30 1.48 -23.32 5.03
C LEU A 30 2.69 -22.40 4.74
N LEU A 31 3.92 -22.89 4.90
CA LEU A 31 5.14 -22.11 4.65
C LEU A 31 5.56 -22.11 3.17
N GLY A 32 5.18 -23.12 2.37
CA GLY A 32 5.52 -23.22 0.95
C GLY A 32 5.15 -21.96 0.13
N PRO A 33 3.89 -21.49 0.14
CA PRO A 33 3.48 -20.27 -0.55
C PRO A 33 4.24 -19.02 -0.08
N VAL A 34 4.53 -18.91 1.22
CA VAL A 34 5.31 -17.82 1.80
C VAL A 34 6.74 -17.83 1.25
N GLY A 35 7.39 -19.00 1.23
CA GLY A 35 8.75 -19.17 0.69
C GLY A 35 8.84 -18.80 -0.79
N VAL A 36 7.89 -19.25 -1.61
CA VAL A 36 7.80 -18.86 -3.03
C VAL A 36 7.60 -17.35 -3.18
N ALA A 37 6.67 -16.76 -2.43
CA ALA A 37 6.40 -15.33 -2.50
C ALA A 37 7.64 -14.49 -2.16
N TYR A 38 8.35 -14.80 -1.07
CA TYR A 38 9.57 -14.08 -0.69
C TYR A 38 10.75 -14.32 -1.64
N ALA A 39 10.83 -15.49 -2.29
CA ALA A 39 11.84 -15.78 -3.31
C ALA A 39 11.58 -15.07 -4.65
N THR A 40 10.31 -14.85 -5.02
CA THR A 40 9.98 -14.02 -6.18
C THR A 40 10.28 -12.53 -5.92
N PRO A 41 10.80 -11.78 -6.92
CA PRO A 41 10.86 -10.32 -6.86
C PRO A 41 9.51 -9.72 -6.44
N PRO A 42 9.48 -8.65 -5.63
CA PRO A 42 8.23 -8.04 -5.23
C PRO A 42 7.52 -7.49 -6.48
N GLN A 43 6.19 -7.62 -6.55
CA GLN A 43 5.45 -7.06 -7.66
C GLN A 43 5.58 -5.55 -7.70
N THR A 44 5.66 -5.00 -8.90
CA THR A 44 5.72 -3.57 -9.16
C THR A 44 4.53 -3.15 -10.01
N GLN A 45 4.09 -1.91 -9.80
CA GLN A 45 3.09 -1.25 -10.64
C GLN A 45 3.69 0.02 -11.23
N THR A 46 3.40 0.30 -12.50
CA THR A 46 3.73 1.59 -13.11
C THR A 46 2.65 2.59 -12.73
N VAL A 47 3.05 3.69 -12.10
CA VAL A 47 2.20 4.85 -11.83
C VAL A 47 2.64 5.98 -12.75
N VAL A 48 1.70 6.64 -13.43
CA VAL A 48 1.98 7.84 -14.22
C VAL A 48 1.84 9.04 -13.29
N GLU A 49 2.94 9.75 -13.04
CA GLU A 49 3.02 10.92 -12.16
C GLU A 49 3.19 12.17 -13.04
N ALA A 50 2.35 13.19 -12.86
CA ALA A 50 2.41 14.42 -13.65
C ALA A 50 3.55 15.32 -13.13
N SER A 51 4.64 15.41 -13.88
CA SER A 51 5.80 16.23 -13.52
C SER A 51 5.80 17.56 -14.28
N ASN A 52 6.54 18.56 -13.78
CA ASN A 52 6.78 19.83 -14.48
C ASN A 52 5.47 20.47 -14.99
N ALA A 53 4.47 20.53 -14.10
CA ALA A 53 3.22 21.20 -14.37
C ALA A 53 3.48 22.71 -14.51
N GLN A 54 2.98 23.30 -15.60
CA GLN A 54 3.05 24.74 -15.87
C GLN A 54 1.67 25.19 -16.34
N THR A 55 1.16 26.26 -15.75
CA THR A 55 -0.07 26.91 -16.16
C THR A 55 0.28 28.29 -16.72
N PHE A 56 -0.32 28.64 -17.84
CA PHE A 56 -0.29 29.98 -18.40
C PHE A 56 -1.73 30.50 -18.44
N GLU A 57 -1.93 31.77 -18.12
CA GLU A 57 -3.23 32.45 -18.19
C GLU A 57 -3.04 33.85 -18.76
N THR A 58 -3.90 34.25 -19.70
CA THR A 58 -3.94 35.60 -20.27
C THR A 58 -5.32 36.17 -20.02
N ALA A 59 -5.38 37.40 -19.50
CA ALA A 59 -6.62 38.13 -19.21
C ALA A 59 -6.57 39.57 -19.72
N LEU A 60 -7.73 40.12 -20.09
CA LEU A 60 -7.91 41.54 -20.42
C LEU A 60 -8.64 42.24 -19.27
N GLY A 61 -7.93 43.14 -18.59
CA GLY A 61 -8.51 44.13 -17.68
C GLY A 61 -8.86 45.43 -18.40
N THR A 62 -9.85 46.13 -17.85
CA THR A 62 -10.41 47.38 -18.37
C THR A 62 -10.52 48.42 -17.26
N SER A 63 -10.09 49.65 -17.54
CA SER A 63 -10.38 50.79 -16.66
C SER A 63 -10.51 52.09 -17.43
N ALA A 64 -11.28 53.05 -16.91
CA ALA A 64 -11.39 54.38 -17.51
C ALA A 64 -11.44 55.45 -16.42
N VAL A 65 -10.78 56.58 -16.65
CA VAL A 65 -10.85 57.74 -15.76
C VAL A 65 -12.04 58.61 -16.17
N VAL A 66 -12.90 58.94 -15.20
CA VAL A 66 -14.03 59.85 -15.42
C VAL A 66 -13.50 61.25 -15.71
N THR A 67 -13.86 61.79 -16.87
CA THR A 67 -13.56 63.14 -17.30
C THR A 67 -14.83 63.97 -17.40
N GLY A 68 -14.89 65.08 -16.69
CA GLY A 68 -15.97 66.04 -16.78
C GLY A 68 -17.16 65.76 -15.87
N ASN A 69 -18.15 66.64 -15.97
CA ASN A 69 -19.07 66.91 -14.87
C ASN A 69 -20.35 66.06 -14.92
N THR A 70 -20.21 64.74 -14.77
CA THR A 70 -21.35 63.82 -14.56
C THR A 70 -21.86 63.88 -13.10
N THR A 71 -23.12 63.53 -12.88
CA THR A 71 -23.75 63.45 -11.54
C THR A 71 -23.72 62.05 -10.93
N LEU A 72 -23.33 61.03 -11.71
CA LEU A 72 -23.32 59.62 -11.30
C LEU A 72 -21.97 59.17 -10.72
N PHE A 73 -20.88 59.82 -11.14
CA PHE A 73 -19.52 59.53 -10.73
C PHE A 73 -18.78 60.85 -10.43
N ALA A 74 -17.69 60.80 -9.67
CA ALA A 74 -16.85 61.98 -9.44
C ALA A 74 -15.87 62.19 -10.60
N ASP A 75 -15.62 63.45 -10.99
CA ASP A 75 -14.56 63.82 -11.92
C ASP A 75 -13.20 63.33 -11.38
N GLY A 76 -12.38 62.74 -12.26
CA GLY A 76 -11.10 62.09 -11.91
C GLY A 76 -11.21 60.71 -11.23
N ALA A 77 -12.42 60.14 -11.04
CA ALA A 77 -12.54 58.79 -10.49
C ALA A 77 -12.21 57.71 -11.53
N THR A 78 -11.44 56.69 -11.17
CA THR A 78 -11.20 55.52 -12.03
C THR A 78 -12.32 54.49 -11.86
N LEU A 79 -12.96 54.11 -12.97
CA LEU A 79 -13.89 52.99 -13.06
C LEU A 79 -13.13 51.76 -13.59
N THR A 80 -12.93 50.76 -12.74
CA THR A 80 -12.24 49.49 -13.09
C THR A 80 -13.24 48.36 -13.23
N GLU A 81 -13.13 47.55 -14.29
CA GLU A 81 -14.06 46.44 -14.60
C GLU A 81 -15.55 46.83 -14.57
N SER A 82 -15.89 48.05 -15.00
CA SER A 82 -17.28 48.53 -14.97
C SER A 82 -18.16 47.70 -15.92
N PRO A 83 -19.38 47.31 -15.51
CA PRO A 83 -20.30 46.61 -16.41
C PRO A 83 -20.75 47.51 -17.57
N VAL A 84 -20.82 48.83 -17.35
CA VAL A 84 -21.12 49.84 -18.37
C VAL A 84 -20.24 51.06 -18.12
N TYR A 85 -19.70 51.63 -19.20
CA TYR A 85 -18.99 52.89 -19.24
C TYR A 85 -19.82 53.94 -19.98
N LEU A 86 -19.86 55.18 -19.46
CA LEU A 86 -20.62 56.28 -20.06
C LEU A 86 -19.69 57.06 -21.00
N LEU A 87 -19.97 57.06 -22.30
CA LEU A 87 -19.02 57.49 -23.33
C LEU A 87 -18.64 58.98 -23.23
N GLU A 88 -19.57 59.86 -22.87
CA GLU A 88 -19.27 61.28 -22.65
C GLU A 88 -18.40 61.52 -21.41
N ALA A 89 -18.52 60.66 -20.39
CA ALA A 89 -17.80 60.80 -19.12
C ALA A 89 -16.53 59.95 -19.05
N THR A 90 -16.36 58.96 -19.92
CA THR A 90 -15.19 58.06 -20.00
C THR A 90 -14.86 57.78 -21.48
N PRO A 91 -14.47 58.80 -22.27
CA PRO A 91 -14.29 58.66 -23.72
C PRO A 91 -13.11 57.77 -24.11
N VAL A 92 -12.09 57.71 -23.25
CA VAL A 92 -10.89 56.88 -23.40
C VAL A 92 -10.91 55.78 -22.34
N VAL A 93 -10.61 54.54 -22.75
CA VAL A 93 -10.46 53.38 -21.88
C VAL A 93 -9.00 52.88 -21.93
N SER A 94 -8.45 52.58 -20.76
CA SER A 94 -7.20 51.83 -20.62
C SER A 94 -7.50 50.33 -20.67
N LEU A 95 -6.82 49.65 -21.59
CA LEU A 95 -6.84 48.20 -21.79
C LEU A 95 -5.53 47.64 -21.23
N ALA A 96 -5.62 46.74 -20.25
CA ALA A 96 -4.47 46.09 -19.62
C ALA A 96 -4.51 44.59 -19.89
N ALA A 97 -3.73 44.11 -20.86
CA ALA A 97 -3.55 42.69 -21.07
C ALA A 97 -2.55 42.17 -20.03
N THR A 98 -2.90 41.11 -19.29
CA THR A 98 -2.05 40.53 -18.25
C THR A 98 -1.87 39.05 -18.50
N THR A 99 -0.62 38.59 -18.60
CA THR A 99 -0.26 37.18 -18.78
C THR A 99 0.51 36.67 -17.57
N THR A 100 -0.04 35.64 -16.91
CA THR A 100 0.54 34.96 -15.75
C THR A 100 1.27 33.70 -16.20
N VAL A 101 2.48 33.49 -15.69
CA VAL A 101 3.42 32.41 -16.05
C VAL A 101 4.13 31.86 -14.81
N PRO A 102 4.77 30.67 -14.87
CA PRO A 102 5.51 30.12 -13.73
C PRO A 102 6.69 31.02 -13.31
N SER A 103 6.67 31.49 -12.06
CA SER A 103 7.71 32.37 -11.47
C SER A 103 8.99 31.63 -11.01
N ASP A 104 9.17 30.37 -11.40
CA ASP A 104 10.34 29.54 -11.04
C ASP A 104 11.37 29.44 -12.18
N ARG A 105 11.22 30.25 -13.23
CA ARG A 105 12.01 30.27 -14.47
C ARG A 105 11.82 31.58 -15.23
N PRO A 106 12.75 31.97 -16.13
CA PRO A 106 12.43 32.92 -17.20
C PRO A 106 11.42 32.30 -18.18
N VAL A 107 10.50 33.12 -18.67
CA VAL A 107 9.52 32.79 -19.73
C VAL A 107 9.44 33.98 -20.68
N THR A 108 9.61 33.76 -21.98
CA THR A 108 9.36 34.82 -22.98
C THR A 108 7.86 34.96 -23.21
N VAL A 109 7.37 36.19 -23.19
CA VAL A 109 5.97 36.52 -23.53
C VAL A 109 5.98 37.64 -24.58
N ASP A 110 5.46 37.33 -25.76
CA ASP A 110 5.12 38.30 -26.80
C ASP A 110 3.61 38.59 -26.71
N GLN A 111 3.23 39.82 -26.37
CA GLN A 111 1.85 40.21 -26.07
C GLN A 111 1.36 41.32 -27.00
N ARG A 112 0.20 41.10 -27.62
CA ARG A 112 -0.44 42.01 -28.57
C ARG A 112 -1.87 42.32 -28.16
N ILE A 113 -2.24 43.59 -28.26
CA ILE A 113 -3.61 44.08 -28.09
C ILE A 113 -4.04 44.68 -29.42
N SER A 114 -5.14 44.18 -29.99
CA SER A 114 -5.71 44.70 -31.25
C SER A 114 -7.20 44.94 -31.14
N LEU A 115 -7.71 45.99 -31.80
CA LEU A 115 -9.12 46.14 -32.08
C LEU A 115 -9.46 45.36 -33.36
N VAL A 116 -10.52 44.55 -33.32
CA VAL A 116 -10.99 43.76 -34.47
C VAL A 116 -12.41 44.17 -34.80
N VAL A 117 -12.64 44.67 -36.02
CA VAL A 117 -13.96 45.06 -36.50
C VAL A 117 -14.41 44.06 -37.56
N ARG A 118 -15.61 43.48 -37.40
CA ARG A 118 -16.16 42.45 -38.29
C ARG A 118 -17.50 42.87 -38.88
N ALA A 119 -17.70 42.57 -40.16
CA ALA A 119 -18.99 42.63 -40.82
C ALA A 119 -19.51 41.20 -41.07
N VAL A 120 -20.70 40.88 -40.55
CA VAL A 120 -21.26 39.53 -40.63
C VAL A 120 -22.68 39.50 -41.21
N ASP A 121 -22.95 38.55 -42.08
CA ASP A 121 -24.29 38.17 -42.58
C ASP A 121 -24.66 36.81 -41.96
N GLY A 122 -25.59 36.84 -41.00
CA GLY A 122 -25.83 35.71 -40.10
C GLY A 122 -24.55 35.35 -39.34
N GLU A 123 -24.04 34.14 -39.58
CA GLU A 123 -22.80 33.60 -39.02
C GLU A 123 -21.57 33.86 -39.93
N ARG A 124 -21.77 34.41 -41.14
CA ARG A 124 -20.70 34.54 -42.15
C ARG A 124 -20.03 35.91 -42.06
N VAL A 125 -18.80 35.93 -41.55
CA VAL A 125 -17.89 37.08 -41.72
C VAL A 125 -17.63 37.29 -43.22
N PHE A 126 -17.85 38.51 -43.73
CA PHE A 126 -17.57 38.87 -45.12
C PHE A 126 -16.55 40.03 -45.25
N TRP A 127 -16.25 40.70 -44.15
CA TRP A 127 -15.16 41.68 -44.03
C TRP A 127 -14.65 41.70 -42.59
N GLU A 128 -13.34 41.84 -42.42
CA GLU A 128 -12.67 41.99 -41.12
C GLU A 128 -11.53 43.01 -41.27
N GLU A 129 -11.37 43.86 -40.25
CA GLU A 129 -10.28 44.80 -40.08
C GLU A 129 -9.65 44.58 -38.70
N THR A 130 -8.34 44.80 -38.58
CA THR A 130 -7.58 44.67 -37.32
C THR A 130 -6.64 45.85 -37.18
N ASP A 131 -6.86 46.68 -36.17
CA ASP A 131 -5.98 47.78 -35.78
C ASP A 131 -5.17 47.36 -34.53
N VAL A 132 -3.84 47.37 -34.62
CA VAL A 132 -2.97 47.04 -33.48
C VAL A 132 -2.86 48.24 -32.53
N LEU A 133 -3.20 48.03 -31.26
CA LEU A 133 -3.19 49.04 -30.19
C LEU A 133 -1.95 48.97 -29.29
N ALA A 134 -1.35 47.78 -29.16
CA ALA A 134 -0.04 47.54 -28.56
C ALA A 134 0.55 46.21 -29.06
N ASP A 135 1.89 46.13 -29.08
CA ASP A 135 2.66 44.96 -29.52
C ASP A 135 4.01 44.99 -28.80
N GLU A 136 4.17 44.16 -27.77
CA GLU A 136 5.31 44.19 -26.84
C GLU A 136 5.87 42.79 -26.56
N SER A 137 7.10 42.73 -26.05
CA SER A 137 7.83 41.48 -25.82
C SER A 137 8.74 41.60 -24.59
N ALA A 138 8.72 40.61 -23.70
CA ALA A 138 9.51 40.59 -22.47
C ALA A 138 9.94 39.19 -22.03
N GLU A 139 11.07 39.10 -21.33
CA GLU A 139 11.45 37.94 -20.53
C GLU A 139 10.92 38.13 -19.09
N VAL A 140 9.97 37.30 -18.70
CA VAL A 140 9.23 37.37 -17.43
C VAL A 140 9.89 36.44 -16.42
N THR A 141 10.15 36.94 -15.20
CA THR A 141 10.88 36.17 -14.16
C THR A 141 10.24 36.23 -12.77
N ASP A 142 9.28 37.13 -12.56
CA ASP A 142 8.46 37.31 -11.35
C ASP A 142 7.09 36.61 -11.44
N GLY A 143 6.67 36.21 -12.64
CA GLY A 143 5.49 35.38 -12.91
C GLY A 143 4.29 36.11 -13.53
N THR A 144 4.39 37.41 -13.80
CA THR A 144 3.30 38.15 -14.46
C THR A 144 3.86 39.26 -15.35
N TYR A 145 3.38 39.35 -16.60
CA TYR A 145 3.63 40.46 -17.50
C TYR A 145 2.32 41.19 -17.83
N THR A 146 2.38 42.51 -17.99
CA THR A 146 1.23 43.33 -18.36
C THR A 146 1.61 44.38 -19.41
N THR A 147 0.97 44.32 -20.58
CA THR A 147 0.95 45.40 -21.57
C THR A 147 -0.27 46.29 -21.36
N GLU A 148 -0.07 47.60 -21.27
CA GLU A 148 -1.14 48.60 -21.14
C GLU A 148 -1.22 49.50 -22.38
N THR A 149 -2.45 49.80 -22.85
CA THR A 149 -2.68 50.76 -23.94
C THR A 149 -3.98 51.54 -23.73
N ALA A 150 -4.09 52.72 -24.35
CA ALA A 150 -5.24 53.61 -24.23
C ALA A 150 -6.01 53.69 -25.56
N PHE A 151 -7.33 53.48 -25.51
CA PHE A 151 -8.19 53.44 -26.68
C PHE A 151 -9.31 54.49 -26.57
N ASP A 152 -9.39 55.40 -27.55
CA ASP A 152 -10.44 56.42 -27.63
C ASP A 152 -11.70 55.87 -28.30
N VAL A 153 -12.63 55.40 -27.46
CA VAL A 153 -13.92 54.83 -27.88
C VAL A 153 -14.81 55.90 -28.50
N ALA A 154 -14.68 57.17 -28.09
CA ALA A 154 -15.50 58.27 -28.60
C ALA A 154 -15.08 58.69 -30.01
N ALA A 155 -13.77 58.76 -30.28
CA ALA A 155 -13.21 58.93 -31.61
C ALA A 155 -13.53 57.71 -32.49
N PHE A 156 -13.34 56.47 -32.00
CA PHE A 156 -13.67 55.26 -32.76
C PHE A 156 -15.15 55.20 -33.16
N ARG A 157 -16.08 55.48 -32.21
CA ARG A 157 -17.53 55.55 -32.47
C ARG A 157 -17.84 56.47 -33.65
N THR A 158 -17.22 57.64 -33.65
CA THR A 158 -17.55 58.76 -34.54
C THR A 158 -16.88 58.63 -35.90
N ASN A 159 -15.62 58.21 -35.93
CA ASN A 159 -14.77 58.27 -37.13
C ASN A 159 -14.80 56.97 -37.94
N ARG A 160 -14.82 55.79 -37.29
CA ARG A 160 -14.71 54.49 -37.99
C ARG A 160 -15.94 53.61 -37.84
N LEU A 161 -16.47 53.47 -36.62
CA LEU A 161 -17.62 52.60 -36.38
C LEU A 161 -18.90 53.10 -37.08
N ALA A 162 -19.12 54.42 -37.12
CA ALA A 162 -20.22 55.03 -37.86
C ALA A 162 -20.08 54.87 -39.39
N GLU A 163 -18.85 55.03 -39.91
CA GLU A 163 -18.52 54.84 -41.32
C GLU A 163 -18.80 53.40 -41.77
N VAL A 164 -18.18 52.41 -41.12
CA VAL A 164 -18.33 50.98 -41.43
C VAL A 164 -19.80 50.53 -41.31
N ARG A 165 -20.51 50.97 -40.25
CA ARG A 165 -21.97 50.70 -40.12
C ARG A 165 -22.79 51.33 -41.26
N SER A 166 -22.40 52.50 -41.77
CA SER A 166 -23.07 53.17 -42.88
C SER A 166 -22.80 52.51 -44.24
N GLU A 167 -21.60 51.98 -44.47
CA GLU A 167 -21.27 51.28 -45.73
C GLU A 167 -21.98 49.91 -45.84
N ILE A 168 -22.05 49.16 -44.75
CA ILE A 168 -22.74 47.86 -44.69
C ILE A 168 -24.26 48.03 -44.80
N GLY A 169 -24.80 49.07 -44.17
CA GLY A 169 -26.23 49.40 -44.17
C GLY A 169 -27.08 48.24 -43.62
N SER A 170 -27.97 47.68 -44.44
CA SER A 170 -28.83 46.54 -44.08
C SER A 170 -28.28 45.18 -44.54
N SER A 171 -27.05 45.12 -45.07
CA SER A 171 -26.46 43.92 -45.68
C SER A 171 -25.85 42.94 -44.67
N GLY A 172 -25.85 43.31 -43.39
CA GLY A 172 -25.22 42.56 -42.30
C GLY A 172 -25.24 43.38 -41.01
N ARG A 173 -24.45 42.95 -40.02
CA ARG A 173 -24.25 43.65 -38.74
C ARG A 173 -22.76 43.80 -38.44
N VAL A 174 -22.41 44.87 -37.72
CA VAL A 174 -21.03 45.12 -37.28
C VAL A 174 -20.83 44.60 -35.87
N GLU A 175 -19.80 43.80 -35.69
CA GLU A 175 -19.27 43.37 -34.39
C GLU A 175 -17.90 44.00 -34.16
N VAL A 176 -17.56 44.27 -32.91
CA VAL A 176 -16.25 44.80 -32.51
C VAL A 176 -15.74 43.97 -31.34
N PHE A 177 -14.45 43.66 -31.35
CA PHE A 177 -13.77 42.91 -30.30
C PHE A 177 -12.44 43.59 -29.95
N VAL A 178 -12.03 43.52 -28.69
CA VAL A 178 -10.62 43.63 -28.33
C VAL A 178 -10.06 42.20 -28.35
N ARG A 179 -9.08 41.97 -29.23
CA ARG A 179 -8.32 40.72 -29.29
C ARG A 179 -7.00 40.91 -28.55
N THR A 180 -6.81 40.15 -27.49
CA THR A 180 -5.53 40.00 -26.81
C THR A 180 -4.92 38.68 -27.26
N GLU A 181 -3.71 38.75 -27.79
CA GLU A 181 -2.91 37.60 -28.19
C GLU A 181 -1.66 37.56 -27.29
N SER A 182 -1.26 36.37 -26.84
CA SER A 182 -0.05 36.18 -26.04
C SER A 182 0.62 34.87 -26.43
N ALA A 183 1.74 34.97 -27.15
CA ALA A 183 2.60 33.83 -27.43
C ALA A 183 3.61 33.69 -26.29
N ILE A 184 3.79 32.47 -25.80
CA ILE A 184 4.48 32.18 -24.54
C ILE A 184 5.48 31.05 -24.78
N ASP A 185 6.76 31.26 -24.44
CA ASP A 185 7.80 30.23 -24.50
C ASP A 185 8.52 30.08 -23.15
N SER A 186 8.31 28.95 -22.49
CA SER A 186 8.98 28.60 -21.22
C SER A 186 10.28 27.79 -21.40
N GLY A 187 10.75 27.66 -22.64
CA GLY A 187 11.87 26.80 -23.04
C GLY A 187 11.57 25.28 -22.98
N ARG A 188 10.39 24.90 -22.48
CA ARG A 188 9.87 23.52 -22.48
C ARG A 188 8.51 23.41 -23.18
N TYR A 189 7.61 24.36 -22.95
CA TYR A 189 6.34 24.44 -23.63
C TYR A 189 6.25 25.79 -24.33
N THR A 190 5.73 25.76 -25.56
CA THR A 190 5.33 26.95 -26.32
C THR A 190 3.82 26.90 -26.46
N ASP A 191 3.13 28.00 -26.17
CA ASP A 191 1.67 28.09 -26.24
C ASP A 191 1.23 29.47 -26.77
N GLU A 192 -0.02 29.57 -27.24
CA GLU A 192 -0.60 30.80 -27.79
C GLU A 192 -2.01 30.99 -27.20
N LEU A 193 -2.15 31.99 -26.32
CA LEU A 193 -3.42 32.33 -25.69
C LEU A 193 -4.08 33.51 -26.41
N THR A 194 -5.31 33.29 -26.89
CA THR A 194 -6.14 34.32 -27.53
C THR A 194 -7.40 34.59 -26.72
N VAL A 195 -7.61 35.84 -26.31
CA VAL A 195 -8.85 36.33 -25.71
C VAL A 195 -9.54 37.27 -26.71
N MET A 196 -10.79 36.99 -27.09
CA MET A 196 -11.61 37.89 -27.91
C MET A 196 -12.75 38.46 -27.09
N THR A 197 -12.52 39.61 -26.48
CA THR A 197 -13.51 40.31 -25.64
C THR A 197 -14.43 41.14 -26.54
N PRO A 198 -15.74 40.89 -26.59
CA PRO A 198 -16.67 41.73 -27.36
C PRO A 198 -16.70 43.16 -26.81
N LEU A 199 -16.74 44.17 -27.67
CA LEU A 199 -16.94 45.58 -27.33
C LEU A 199 -18.25 46.07 -27.98
N VAL A 200 -19.25 46.37 -27.15
CA VAL A 200 -20.55 46.87 -27.61
C VAL A 200 -20.60 48.38 -27.38
N VAL A 201 -20.74 49.16 -28.44
CA VAL A 201 -20.91 50.62 -28.40
C VAL A 201 -22.31 50.99 -28.89
N THR A 202 -23.14 51.49 -27.97
CA THR A 202 -24.59 51.70 -28.11
C THR A 202 -24.98 53.07 -27.56
N GLY A 203 -25.45 53.96 -28.44
CA GLY A 203 -25.76 55.35 -28.04
C GLY A 203 -24.55 56.02 -27.42
N ASP A 204 -24.70 56.45 -26.18
CA ASP A 204 -23.71 57.20 -25.39
C ASP A 204 -23.09 56.36 -24.25
N SER A 205 -23.07 55.04 -24.41
CA SER A 205 -22.39 54.10 -23.51
C SER A 205 -21.68 52.97 -24.27
N TYR A 206 -20.73 52.33 -23.59
CA TYR A 206 -20.07 51.11 -24.07
C TYR A 206 -19.85 50.10 -22.95
N GLU A 207 -19.76 48.83 -23.32
CA GLU A 207 -19.62 47.68 -22.41
C GLU A 207 -18.72 46.61 -23.05
N PHE A 208 -18.02 45.85 -22.21
CA PHE A 208 -17.15 44.74 -22.62
C PHE A 208 -17.81 43.41 -22.19
N GLY A 209 -17.83 42.42 -23.09
CA GLY A 209 -18.40 41.11 -22.81
C GLY A 209 -17.64 40.28 -21.76
N ASP A 210 -18.19 39.13 -21.40
CA ASP A 210 -17.70 38.28 -20.31
C ASP A 210 -16.42 37.48 -20.67
N THR A 211 -16.13 37.29 -21.95
CA THR A 211 -14.95 36.55 -22.44
C THR A 211 -13.67 37.37 -22.24
N ARG A 212 -13.16 37.42 -21.00
CA ARG A 212 -12.01 38.25 -20.62
C ARG A 212 -10.73 37.49 -20.28
N ASN A 213 -10.73 36.15 -20.21
CA ASN A 213 -9.52 35.37 -20.01
C ASN A 213 -9.47 34.05 -20.80
N ALA A 214 -8.27 33.48 -20.91
CA ALA A 214 -7.97 32.16 -21.45
C ALA A 214 -6.83 31.54 -20.63
N SER A 215 -6.90 30.23 -20.36
CA SER A 215 -5.87 29.52 -19.59
C SER A 215 -5.60 28.11 -20.12
N THR A 216 -4.35 27.69 -19.97
CA THR A 216 -3.80 26.42 -20.47
C THR A 216 -2.90 25.81 -19.40
N THR A 217 -2.83 24.48 -19.33
CA THR A 217 -1.96 23.78 -18.35
C THR A 217 -1.30 22.57 -18.98
N HIS A 218 0.03 22.62 -19.05
CA HIS A 218 0.88 21.55 -19.54
C HIS A 218 1.51 20.76 -18.39
N SER A 219 1.77 19.48 -18.61
CA SER A 219 2.59 18.66 -17.71
C SER A 219 3.29 17.55 -18.49
N THR A 220 4.45 17.11 -18.01
CA THR A 220 5.21 16.00 -18.59
C THR A 220 4.90 14.73 -17.78
N PRO A 221 4.19 13.73 -18.34
CA PRO A 221 3.93 12.48 -17.65
C PRO A 221 5.24 11.70 -17.44
N VAL A 222 5.48 11.23 -16.22
CA VAL A 222 6.63 10.40 -15.85
C VAL A 222 6.14 9.07 -15.33
N GLU A 223 6.57 7.98 -15.97
CA GLU A 223 6.31 6.63 -15.47
C GLU A 223 7.23 6.32 -14.28
N ARG A 224 6.61 5.98 -13.15
CA ARG A 224 7.29 5.60 -11.91
C ARG A 224 6.87 4.20 -11.48
N THR A 225 7.82 3.29 -11.58
CA THR A 225 7.70 1.93 -11.04
C THR A 225 7.72 1.98 -9.51
N VAL A 226 6.61 1.64 -8.86
CA VAL A 226 6.54 1.53 -7.38
C VAL A 226 6.26 0.10 -6.95
N THR A 227 6.88 -0.31 -5.84
CA THR A 227 6.75 -1.66 -5.27
C THR A 227 5.43 -1.82 -4.56
N VAL A 228 4.65 -2.84 -4.94
CA VAL A 228 3.39 -3.19 -4.28
C VAL A 228 3.71 -3.77 -2.89
N PRO A 229 3.11 -3.28 -1.78
CA PRO A 229 3.28 -3.87 -0.46
C PRO A 229 2.82 -5.33 -0.46
N ARG A 230 3.67 -6.24 0.06
CA ARG A 230 3.28 -7.65 0.23
C ARG A 230 2.17 -7.75 1.26
N GLU A 231 1.16 -8.57 0.98
CA GLU A 231 0.00 -8.73 1.86
C GLU A 231 0.37 -9.21 3.28
N ALA A 232 -0.39 -8.75 4.29
CA ALA A 232 -0.26 -9.22 5.66
C ALA A 232 -0.64 -10.71 5.86
N SER A 233 -1.30 -11.33 4.87
CA SER A 233 -1.64 -12.75 4.83
C SER A 233 -0.41 -13.66 5.00
N PHE A 234 0.71 -13.30 4.37
CA PHE A 234 1.98 -14.03 4.47
C PHE A 234 2.56 -14.04 5.90
N SER A 235 2.41 -12.93 6.65
CA SER A 235 2.89 -12.85 8.05
C SER A 235 2.14 -13.81 8.97
N GLY A 236 0.82 -13.94 8.79
CA GLY A 236 0.00 -14.90 9.54
C GLY A 236 0.34 -16.35 9.21
N GLN A 237 0.57 -16.66 7.92
CA GLN A 237 1.01 -17.98 7.46
C GLN A 237 2.39 -18.36 8.02
N LEU A 238 3.34 -17.42 8.07
CA LEU A 238 4.69 -17.62 8.60
C LEU A 238 4.66 -17.96 10.10
N ALA A 239 3.89 -17.20 10.89
CA ALA A 239 3.71 -17.46 12.32
C ALA A 239 2.98 -18.79 12.59
N GLY A 240 1.88 -19.07 11.87
CA GLY A 240 1.12 -20.32 12.04
C GLY A 240 1.90 -21.57 11.62
N GLY A 241 2.56 -21.53 10.46
CA GLY A 241 3.34 -22.64 9.94
C GLY A 241 4.56 -22.97 10.80
N SER A 242 5.30 -21.96 11.26
CA SER A 242 6.45 -22.18 12.16
C SER A 242 6.04 -22.73 13.53
N LEU A 243 4.92 -22.28 14.10
CA LEU A 243 4.37 -22.84 15.33
C LEU A 243 4.00 -24.32 15.18
N LEU A 244 3.42 -24.71 14.03
CA LEU A 244 3.06 -26.11 13.74
C LEU A 244 4.30 -27.01 13.54
N LEU A 245 5.38 -26.50 12.93
CA LEU A 245 6.65 -27.21 12.87
C LEU A 245 7.23 -27.46 14.27
N VAL A 246 7.28 -26.43 15.12
CA VAL A 246 7.78 -26.54 16.51
C VAL A 246 6.91 -27.51 17.31
N ALA A 247 5.59 -27.43 17.19
CA ALA A 247 4.66 -28.36 17.83
C ALA A 247 4.85 -29.80 17.34
N GLY A 248 5.01 -30.03 16.03
CA GLY A 248 5.26 -31.35 15.46
C GLY A 248 6.56 -31.98 15.95
N VAL A 249 7.65 -31.20 16.00
CA VAL A 249 8.95 -31.64 16.55
C VAL A 249 8.84 -31.92 18.06
N ALA A 250 8.15 -31.07 18.82
CA ALA A 250 7.93 -31.29 20.26
C ALA A 250 7.11 -32.56 20.53
N VAL A 251 6.04 -32.80 19.77
CA VAL A 251 5.23 -34.03 19.84
C VAL A 251 6.06 -35.26 19.48
N ALA A 252 6.88 -35.20 18.42
CA ALA A 252 7.79 -36.30 18.05
C ALA A 252 8.82 -36.59 19.16
N PHE A 253 9.39 -35.55 19.77
CA PHE A 253 10.36 -35.69 20.86
C PHE A 253 9.72 -36.29 22.12
N VAL A 254 8.52 -35.84 22.49
CA VAL A 254 7.77 -36.38 23.65
C VAL A 254 7.33 -37.83 23.39
N ALA A 255 6.83 -38.16 22.19
CA ALA A 255 6.43 -39.51 21.83
C ALA A 255 7.62 -40.49 21.72
N ARG A 256 8.81 -40.01 21.33
CA ARG A 256 10.03 -40.82 21.26
C ARG A 256 10.74 -41.00 22.61
N ARG A 257 10.55 -40.07 23.56
CA ARG A 257 11.21 -40.11 24.88
C ARG A 257 10.42 -40.86 25.95
N ASN A 258 9.11 -40.99 25.78
CA ASN A 258 8.26 -41.78 26.67
C ASN A 258 7.85 -43.04 25.91
N ASP A 259 8.51 -44.16 26.19
CA ASP A 259 7.93 -45.45 25.82
C ASP A 259 6.66 -45.64 26.65
N PHE A 260 5.52 -45.77 25.98
CA PHE A 260 4.20 -45.81 26.62
C PHE A 260 3.64 -47.24 26.73
N SER A 261 4.45 -48.26 26.42
CA SER A 261 4.12 -49.68 26.54
C SER A 261 3.58 -50.07 27.92
N ASP A 262 4.11 -49.49 29.01
CA ASP A 262 3.62 -49.72 30.38
C ASP A 262 2.12 -49.41 30.60
N LEU A 263 1.50 -48.56 29.76
CA LEU A 263 0.12 -48.11 29.97
C LEU A 263 -0.95 -49.16 29.64
N GLU A 264 -0.64 -50.23 28.90
CA GLU A 264 -1.63 -51.29 28.64
C GLU A 264 -1.85 -52.17 29.87
N SER A 265 -0.78 -52.49 30.60
CA SER A 265 -0.82 -53.27 31.85
C SER A 265 -1.67 -52.60 32.95
N GLU A 266 -1.57 -51.27 33.10
CA GLU A 266 -2.32 -50.52 34.12
C GLU A 266 -3.83 -50.42 33.80
N MET A 267 -4.22 -50.48 32.51
CA MET A 267 -5.62 -50.37 32.10
C MET A 267 -6.36 -51.70 31.91
N GLY A 268 -5.65 -52.83 31.70
CA GLY A 268 -6.28 -54.15 31.52
C GLY A 268 -7.12 -54.59 32.73
N THR A 269 -6.55 -54.50 33.93
CA THR A 269 -7.19 -54.92 35.19
C THR A 269 -8.46 -54.14 35.50
N HIS A 270 -8.50 -52.85 35.13
CA HIS A 270 -9.69 -52.00 35.30
C HIS A 270 -10.81 -52.29 34.28
N ARG A 271 -10.49 -52.84 33.10
CA ARG A 271 -11.51 -53.16 32.08
C ARG A 271 -12.22 -54.48 32.34
N TYR A 272 -11.50 -55.50 32.80
CA TYR A 272 -12.03 -56.88 32.88
C TYR A 272 -12.36 -57.35 34.30
N GLY A 273 -12.29 -56.47 35.31
CA GLY A 273 -12.46 -56.83 36.73
C GLY A 273 -13.80 -57.51 37.08
N GLU A 274 -14.85 -57.36 36.29
CA GLU A 274 -16.12 -58.07 36.48
C GLU A 274 -16.05 -59.57 36.07
N TRP A 275 -15.12 -59.95 35.19
CA TRP A 275 -14.91 -61.32 34.69
C TRP A 275 -13.83 -62.10 35.46
N ILE A 276 -13.00 -61.39 36.22
CA ILE A 276 -11.90 -61.94 37.02
C ILE A 276 -12.36 -62.23 38.46
N SER A 277 -11.79 -63.23 39.11
CA SER A 277 -11.95 -63.52 40.53
C SER A 277 -10.63 -63.92 41.17
N THR A 278 -10.32 -63.40 42.36
CA THR A 278 -9.10 -63.78 43.09
C THR A 278 -9.27 -65.16 43.73
N GLY A 279 -8.26 -66.02 43.61
CA GLY A 279 -8.23 -67.32 44.29
C GLY A 279 -6.91 -68.06 44.07
N THR A 280 -6.50 -68.85 45.06
CA THR A 280 -5.28 -69.67 44.99
C THR A 280 -5.43 -70.79 43.98
N LEU A 281 -4.46 -70.95 43.08
CA LEU A 281 -4.40 -72.05 42.14
C LEU A 281 -3.59 -73.20 42.76
N GLY A 282 -4.06 -74.44 42.57
CA GLY A 282 -3.24 -75.62 42.85
C GLY A 282 -2.10 -75.75 41.84
N THR A 283 -1.24 -76.77 42.02
CA THR A 283 -0.17 -77.08 41.05
C THR A 283 -0.76 -77.26 39.64
N LEU A 284 -0.50 -76.28 38.78
CA LEU A 284 -1.01 -76.27 37.41
C LEU A 284 -0.36 -77.39 36.57
N PRO A 285 -1.09 -77.98 35.62
CA PRO A 285 -0.52 -78.98 34.72
C PRO A 285 0.59 -78.39 33.84
N ALA A 286 1.47 -79.27 33.36
CA ALA A 286 2.60 -78.89 32.49
C ALA A 286 2.14 -78.59 31.05
N ASP A 287 1.10 -79.30 30.59
CA ASP A 287 0.44 -79.17 29.28
C ASP A 287 -0.61 -78.04 29.24
N ARG A 288 -0.31 -76.92 29.89
CA ARG A 288 -1.15 -75.70 29.87
C ARG A 288 -0.89 -74.83 28.64
N ILE A 289 -1.92 -74.12 28.19
CA ILE A 289 -1.89 -73.25 27.02
C ILE A 289 -1.54 -71.83 27.48
N LEU A 290 -0.37 -71.33 27.09
CA LEU A 290 0.04 -69.94 27.30
C LEU A 290 -0.70 -69.03 26.31
N VAL A 291 -1.35 -67.99 26.85
CA VAL A 291 -2.14 -67.00 26.11
C VAL A 291 -1.41 -65.66 26.14
N SER A 292 -1.38 -64.95 25.02
CA SER A 292 -0.51 -63.76 24.85
C SER A 292 -1.02 -62.48 25.54
N SER A 293 -2.32 -62.39 25.87
CA SER A 293 -2.87 -61.25 26.62
C SER A 293 -3.96 -61.66 27.62
N LEU A 294 -4.21 -60.79 28.60
CA LEU A 294 -5.34 -60.92 29.51
C LEU A 294 -6.70 -60.79 28.79
N GLY A 295 -6.77 -60.10 27.65
CA GLY A 295 -7.99 -59.96 26.86
C GLY A 295 -8.41 -61.28 26.23
N ASP A 296 -7.50 -61.92 25.51
CA ASP A 296 -7.73 -63.23 24.88
C ASP A 296 -8.13 -64.30 25.93
N LEU A 297 -7.55 -64.24 27.13
CA LEU A 297 -7.90 -65.13 28.24
C LEU A 297 -9.31 -64.88 28.79
N VAL A 298 -9.79 -63.63 28.79
CA VAL A 298 -11.17 -63.28 29.16
C VAL A 298 -12.15 -63.76 28.09
N ASP A 299 -11.83 -63.64 26.80
CA ASP A 299 -12.66 -64.16 25.71
C ASP A 299 -12.81 -65.70 25.81
N VAL A 300 -11.72 -66.42 26.10
CA VAL A 300 -11.77 -67.86 26.41
C VAL A 300 -12.68 -68.16 27.62
N ALA A 301 -12.67 -67.32 28.66
CA ALA A 301 -13.56 -67.47 29.81
C ALA A 301 -15.04 -67.24 29.44
N ILE A 302 -15.33 -66.30 28.54
CA ILE A 302 -16.70 -66.01 28.06
C ILE A 302 -17.24 -67.19 27.26
N ASP A 303 -16.49 -67.68 26.27
CA ASP A 303 -16.91 -68.79 25.39
C ASP A 303 -17.11 -70.11 26.16
N SER A 304 -16.20 -70.43 27.09
CA SER A 304 -16.31 -71.60 27.97
C SER A 304 -17.29 -71.43 29.15
N ARG A 305 -17.90 -70.24 29.29
CA ARG A 305 -18.78 -69.82 30.40
C ARG A 305 -18.16 -70.04 31.78
N LYS A 306 -16.88 -69.69 31.93
CA LYS A 306 -16.10 -69.71 33.18
C LYS A 306 -15.88 -68.28 33.68
N ARG A 307 -14.92 -68.14 34.60
CA ARG A 307 -14.32 -66.88 35.04
C ARG A 307 -12.81 -67.03 34.98
N VAL A 308 -12.10 -65.91 34.82
CA VAL A 308 -10.64 -65.89 34.97
C VAL A 308 -10.33 -65.91 36.46
N VAL A 309 -9.50 -66.85 36.92
CA VAL A 309 -8.96 -66.88 38.29
C VAL A 309 -7.62 -66.16 38.30
N TYR A 310 -7.44 -65.17 39.17
CA TYR A 310 -6.14 -64.56 39.43
C TYR A 310 -5.58 -65.07 40.76
N ASP A 311 -4.37 -65.64 40.70
CA ASP A 311 -3.61 -66.04 41.87
C ASP A 311 -2.54 -64.99 42.20
N PRO A 312 -2.62 -64.31 43.35
CA PRO A 312 -1.66 -63.27 43.73
C PRO A 312 -0.32 -63.83 44.25
N GLU A 313 -0.23 -65.11 44.64
CA GLU A 313 1.03 -65.71 45.10
C GLU A 313 1.93 -66.11 43.93
N SER A 314 1.32 -66.63 42.84
CA SER A 314 2.03 -66.96 41.60
C SER A 314 1.99 -65.85 40.54
N SER A 315 1.16 -64.81 40.74
CA SER A 315 0.90 -63.72 39.78
C SER A 315 0.34 -64.18 38.42
N VAL A 316 -0.32 -65.35 38.38
CA VAL A 316 -0.85 -65.97 37.16
C VAL A 316 -2.36 -65.74 37.05
N TYR A 317 -2.83 -65.43 35.84
CA TYR A 317 -4.25 -65.48 35.48
C TYR A 317 -4.54 -66.80 34.77
N ALA A 318 -5.60 -67.52 35.15
CA ALA A 318 -5.94 -68.82 34.58
C ALA A 318 -7.43 -69.00 34.27
N VAL A 319 -7.75 -69.81 33.26
CA VAL A 319 -9.09 -70.35 32.98
C VAL A 319 -9.01 -71.87 32.93
N LEU A 320 -9.94 -72.54 33.62
CA LEU A 320 -10.00 -73.99 33.73
C LEU A 320 -11.30 -74.50 33.08
N ASP A 321 -11.18 -75.30 32.02
CA ASP A 321 -12.34 -75.97 31.41
C ASP A 321 -12.03 -77.41 30.98
N ALA A 322 -12.92 -78.32 31.37
CA ALA A 322 -13.11 -79.70 30.90
C ALA A 322 -11.88 -80.64 30.68
N GLY A 323 -10.67 -80.23 31.05
CA GLY A 323 -9.42 -80.96 30.80
C GLY A 323 -8.26 -80.11 30.29
N SER A 324 -8.48 -78.82 30.02
CA SER A 324 -7.44 -77.86 29.60
C SER A 324 -7.37 -76.66 30.55
N VAL A 325 -6.16 -76.11 30.68
CA VAL A 325 -5.87 -74.92 31.47
C VAL A 325 -5.21 -73.89 30.56
N TYR A 326 -5.79 -72.70 30.50
CA TYR A 326 -5.25 -71.55 29.78
C TYR A 326 -4.65 -70.58 30.80
N THR A 327 -3.47 -70.04 30.54
CA THR A 327 -2.77 -69.12 31.46
C THR A 327 -2.21 -67.89 30.76
N TYR A 328 -2.37 -66.73 31.38
CA TYR A 328 -1.66 -65.50 31.08
C TYR A 328 -0.77 -65.15 32.28
N GLU A 329 0.53 -65.06 32.03
CA GLU A 329 1.54 -64.62 33.00
C GLU A 329 1.95 -63.20 32.56
N PRO A 330 1.67 -62.15 33.36
CA PRO A 330 2.06 -60.78 33.00
C PRO A 330 3.58 -60.68 32.84
N PRO A 331 4.10 -59.89 31.87
CA PRO A 331 5.53 -59.67 31.76
C PRO A 331 6.04 -59.07 33.06
N VAL A 332 7.04 -59.71 33.67
CA VAL A 332 7.60 -59.28 34.96
C VAL A 332 8.21 -57.89 34.78
N ALA A 333 7.59 -56.88 35.41
CA ALA A 333 8.11 -55.52 35.42
C ALA A 333 9.45 -55.50 36.16
N GLU A 334 10.55 -55.41 35.39
CA GLU A 334 11.91 -55.45 35.92
C GLU A 334 12.13 -54.27 36.88
N SER A 335 12.07 -54.57 38.17
CA SER A 335 12.01 -53.57 39.22
C SER A 335 13.36 -52.88 39.37
N ALA A 336 13.44 -51.64 38.87
CA ALA A 336 14.67 -50.90 38.70
C ALA A 336 15.53 -50.84 39.97
N VAL A 337 16.79 -51.29 39.86
CA VAL A 337 17.80 -51.21 40.91
C VAL A 337 18.44 -49.81 40.91
N PRO A 338 18.37 -49.03 42.01
CA PRO A 338 18.95 -47.69 42.06
C PRO A 338 20.31 -47.67 42.78
N THR A 339 21.37 -47.45 42.01
CA THR A 339 22.72 -47.05 42.50
C THR A 339 23.28 -46.05 41.47
N ASP A 340 23.37 -44.76 41.80
CA ASP A 340 24.50 -44.13 42.51
C ASP A 340 25.80 -44.21 41.70
N GLY A 341 26.55 -43.14 41.43
CA GLY A 341 26.50 -41.79 41.99
C GLY A 341 27.90 -41.17 42.03
N GLY A 342 28.65 -41.25 40.92
CA GLY A 342 30.09 -40.97 40.89
C GLY A 342 30.47 -39.77 40.03
N LYS A 343 31.03 -38.72 40.66
CA LYS A 343 31.57 -37.53 40.00
C LYS A 343 33.05 -37.38 40.33
N THR A 344 33.93 -37.54 39.34
CA THR A 344 35.36 -37.23 39.46
C THR A 344 35.81 -36.28 38.34
N VAL A 345 36.62 -35.29 38.72
CA VAL A 345 37.27 -34.33 37.83
C VAL A 345 38.74 -34.69 37.75
N SER A 346 39.33 -34.58 36.55
CA SER A 346 40.79 -34.54 36.39
C SER A 346 41.16 -33.34 35.53
N VAL A 347 42.11 -32.54 36.04
CA VAL A 347 42.79 -31.46 35.30
C VAL A 347 44.13 -32.01 34.81
N GLY A 348 44.57 -31.57 33.62
CA GLY A 348 45.89 -31.85 33.06
C GLY A 348 46.39 -30.64 32.29
N GLU A 349 47.64 -30.26 32.53
CA GLU A 349 48.24 -28.97 32.13
C GLU A 349 49.50 -29.21 31.28
N ALA A 350 49.75 -28.35 30.29
CA ALA A 350 51.02 -28.24 29.57
C ALA A 350 51.14 -26.85 28.91
N THR A 351 52.35 -26.28 28.91
CA THR A 351 52.61 -24.87 28.59
C THR A 351 53.88 -24.69 27.76
N GLN A 352 53.84 -23.75 26.80
CA GLN A 352 54.95 -23.05 26.11
C GLN A 352 54.32 -21.75 25.55
N SER A 353 54.84 -20.51 25.70
CA SER A 353 56.22 -19.98 25.66
C SER A 353 56.81 -20.06 24.23
N ASP A 354 57.53 -19.09 23.64
CA ASP A 354 58.24 -17.84 24.02
C ASP A 354 58.26 -16.89 22.77
N GLU A 355 58.52 -15.56 22.73
CA GLU A 355 58.52 -14.37 23.63
C GLU A 355 58.72 -13.09 22.72
N ASN A 356 58.86 -11.86 23.27
CA ASN A 356 59.25 -10.56 22.63
C ASN A 356 58.27 -9.82 21.67
N GLU A 357 58.36 -8.49 21.47
CA GLU A 357 58.63 -7.30 22.35
C GLU A 357 58.15 -6.01 21.58
N PRO A 358 58.03 -4.81 22.21
CA PRO A 358 57.34 -3.64 21.65
C PRO A 358 58.26 -2.55 21.03
N ASP A 359 57.65 -1.52 20.43
CA ASP A 359 58.06 -0.11 20.65
C ASP A 359 56.93 0.87 20.25
N ASP A 360 56.50 1.71 21.20
CA ASP A 360 56.46 3.19 21.21
C ASP A 360 56.63 3.97 19.87
N ALA A 361 56.03 5.16 19.64
CA ALA A 361 55.04 5.95 20.40
C ALA A 361 54.44 7.08 19.52
N GLU A 362 53.64 7.97 20.15
CA GLU A 362 53.48 9.44 19.95
C GLU A 362 54.13 10.15 18.71
N THR A 363 53.57 11.20 18.09
CA THR A 363 52.47 12.10 18.49
C THR A 363 51.79 12.87 17.33
N ASN A 364 50.53 13.25 17.57
CA ASN A 364 49.74 14.46 17.24
C ASN A 364 50.28 15.62 16.33
N SER A 365 49.33 16.45 15.85
CA SER A 365 49.42 17.71 15.03
C SER A 365 49.29 17.45 13.51
N ALA A 366 48.31 17.99 12.77
CA ALA A 366 48.01 19.41 12.46
C ALA A 366 49.15 20.07 11.65
N ASP A 367 48.91 20.78 10.54
CA ASP A 367 47.83 21.78 10.35
C ASP A 367 47.41 22.06 8.87
N GLU A 368 46.38 22.91 8.72
CA GLU A 368 45.95 23.78 7.59
C GLU A 368 46.17 23.44 6.08
N ALA A 369 45.02 23.47 5.38
CA ALA A 369 44.72 24.25 4.16
C ALA A 369 45.50 24.04 2.84
N ARG A 370 44.79 23.47 1.85
CA ARG A 370 44.30 24.28 0.72
C ARG A 370 43.06 23.71 0.03
#